data_AF-A0A8H4USL9-F1
#
_entry.id   AF-A0A8H4USL9-F1
#
_cell.length_a   1.000
_cell.length_b   1.000
_cell.length_c   1.000
_cell.angle_alpha   90.00
_cell.angle_beta   90.00
_cell.angle_gamma   90.00
#
_symmetry.space_group_name_H-M   'P 1'
#
loop_
_entity.id
_entity.type
_entity.pdbx_description
1 polymer ?
#
loop_
_entity_poly.entity_id
_entity_poly.type
_entity_poly.pdbx_seq_one_letter_code
_entity_poly.pdbx_strand_id
1 'polypeptide(L)'
;MENLSISDAPPQGPGGVPQPLPQLPPQMFTTAAQLLDLTDTNLVLQSTIERIFAPSPDSAGGDRPTGLYADIAHGIFLVRGENVLLLGEIDLDKDDDPPPGFELADLDVVKKLAEEKKAAEKTRDKARLRKLAKQGFEGENLGEIL
;
A
#
# COMPACT_ATOMS: atom_id res chain seq x y z
N MET A 1 -13.09 -21.68 -71.88
CA MET A 1 -12.67 -20.56 -72.75
C MET A 1 -13.23 -19.31 -72.14
N GLU A 2 -12.44 -18.25 -72.14
CA GLU A 2 -12.81 -16.86 -71.85
C GLU A 2 -12.67 -16.40 -70.40
N ASN A 3 -11.60 -15.63 -70.24
CA ASN A 3 -11.29 -14.75 -69.13
C ASN A 3 -12.19 -13.52 -69.27
N LEU A 4 -12.84 -13.10 -68.19
CA LEU A 4 -13.49 -11.79 -68.12
C LEU A 4 -13.07 -11.10 -66.82
N SER A 5 -12.14 -10.15 -66.99
CA SER A 5 -11.83 -9.09 -66.04
C SER A 5 -13.04 -8.17 -65.94
N ILE A 6 -13.56 -7.94 -64.74
CA ILE A 6 -14.34 -6.74 -64.45
C ILE A 6 -14.02 -6.24 -63.05
N SER A 7 -13.41 -5.06 -63.04
CA SER A 7 -13.17 -4.22 -61.89
C SER A 7 -14.50 -3.86 -61.25
N ASP A 8 -14.61 -4.00 -59.92
CA ASP A 8 -15.52 -3.16 -59.17
C ASP A 8 -14.98 -2.97 -57.75
N ALA A 9 -14.49 -1.77 -57.48
CA ALA A 9 -14.06 -1.34 -56.16
C ALA A 9 -15.32 -0.97 -55.35
N PRO A 10 -15.42 -1.35 -54.07
CA PRO A 10 -16.54 -0.91 -53.24
C PRO A 10 -16.53 0.62 -53.11
N PRO A 11 -17.72 1.27 -53.08
CA PRO A 11 -17.83 2.72 -53.15
C PRO A 11 -17.15 3.40 -51.96
N GLN A 12 -16.27 4.36 -52.27
CA GLN A 12 -15.72 5.29 -51.29
C GLN A 12 -16.87 6.07 -50.65
N GLY A 13 -17.20 5.72 -49.41
CA GLY A 13 -18.08 6.52 -48.55
C GLY A 13 -17.50 7.93 -48.35
N PRO A 14 -18.35 8.93 -48.05
CA PRO A 14 -17.94 10.31 -47.95
C PRO A 14 -16.85 10.44 -46.86
N GLY A 15 -15.77 11.13 -47.21
CA GLY A 15 -14.58 11.30 -46.39
C GLY A 15 -14.93 11.78 -44.98
N GLY A 16 -14.82 10.86 -44.02
CA GLY A 16 -14.82 11.19 -42.61
C GLY A 16 -13.52 11.91 -42.29
N VAL A 17 -13.63 13.18 -41.92
CA VAL A 17 -12.57 13.90 -41.19
C VAL A 17 -12.06 13.01 -40.05
N PRO A 18 -10.74 12.83 -39.88
CA PRO A 18 -10.23 12.04 -38.77
C PRO A 18 -10.60 12.77 -37.49
N GLN A 19 -11.51 12.19 -36.70
CA GLN A 19 -11.83 12.71 -35.39
C GLN A 19 -10.58 12.64 -34.52
N PRO A 20 -10.18 13.73 -33.84
CA PRO A 20 -9.09 13.67 -32.88
C PRO A 20 -9.49 12.67 -31.78
N LEU A 21 -8.65 11.66 -31.57
CA LEU A 21 -8.80 10.74 -30.46
C LEU A 21 -8.92 11.56 -29.17
N PRO A 22 -9.89 11.26 -28.28
CA PRO A 22 -10.01 11.95 -27.01
C PRO A 22 -8.69 11.81 -26.24
N GLN A 23 -7.98 12.94 -26.04
CA GLN A 23 -6.86 12.96 -25.12
C GLN A 23 -7.45 12.71 -23.73
N LEU A 24 -7.09 11.56 -23.16
CA LEU A 24 -7.37 11.30 -21.76
C LEU A 24 -6.72 12.42 -20.94
N PRO A 25 -7.40 12.94 -19.90
CA PRO A 25 -6.80 13.94 -19.02
C PRO A 25 -5.46 13.41 -18.51
N PRO A 26 -4.44 14.27 -18.34
CA PRO A 26 -3.14 13.84 -17.82
C PRO A 26 -3.38 13.14 -16.48
N GLN A 27 -3.30 11.82 -16.51
CA GLN A 27 -3.36 11.02 -15.29
C GLN A 27 -2.04 11.30 -14.59
N MET A 28 -2.12 12.08 -13.51
CA MET A 28 -1.01 12.28 -12.60
C MET A 28 -0.78 10.94 -11.89
N PHE A 29 0.00 10.07 -12.52
CA PHE A 29 0.58 8.94 -11.83
C PHE A 29 1.66 9.52 -10.93
N THR A 30 1.43 9.46 -9.62
CA THR A 30 2.46 9.75 -8.62
C THR A 30 3.60 8.74 -8.83
N THR A 31 4.66 9.17 -9.50
CA THR A 31 5.84 8.35 -9.76
C THR A 31 6.56 8.12 -8.44
N ALA A 32 6.88 6.86 -8.13
CA ALA A 32 7.60 6.45 -6.92
C ALA A 32 8.91 7.21 -6.65
N ALA A 33 9.45 7.95 -7.63
CA ALA A 33 10.60 8.83 -7.48
C ALA A 33 10.41 9.94 -6.42
N GLN A 34 9.22 10.55 -6.31
CA GLN A 34 8.96 11.57 -5.28
C GLN A 34 8.97 10.98 -3.85
N LEU A 35 8.56 9.72 -3.73
CA LEU A 35 8.65 8.98 -2.45
C LEU A 35 10.10 8.57 -2.15
N LEU A 36 10.89 8.24 -3.18
CA LEU A 36 12.30 7.87 -3.03
C LEU A 36 13.17 9.05 -2.54
N ASP A 37 12.95 10.26 -3.05
CA ASP A 37 13.67 11.46 -2.62
C ASP A 37 13.42 11.80 -1.13
N LEU A 38 12.30 11.35 -0.56
CA LEU A 38 12.00 11.50 0.87
C LEU A 38 12.62 10.38 1.73
N THR A 39 12.86 9.19 1.19
CA THR A 39 13.48 8.07 1.94
C THR A 39 14.97 8.26 2.24
N ASP A 40 15.65 9.16 1.52
CA ASP A 40 17.04 9.58 1.84
C ASP A 40 17.10 10.72 2.87
N THR A 41 15.96 11.14 3.44
CA THR A 41 15.89 12.28 4.36
C THR A 41 15.84 11.83 5.82
N ASN A 42 16.84 12.24 6.61
CA ASN A 42 16.77 12.12 8.07
C ASN A 42 15.72 13.11 8.61
N LEU A 43 14.83 12.64 9.46
CA LEU A 43 13.69 13.41 9.96
C LEU A 43 13.93 13.84 11.41
N VAL A 44 13.60 15.10 11.70
CA VAL A 44 13.42 15.58 13.08
C VAL A 44 11.92 15.78 13.28
N LEU A 45 11.34 15.01 14.19
CA LEU A 45 9.92 15.08 14.54
C LEU A 45 9.77 15.70 15.93
N GLN A 46 8.72 16.49 16.12
CA GLN A 46 8.35 17.09 17.40
C GLN A 46 6.93 16.67 17.78
N SER A 47 6.65 16.58 19.09
CA SER A 47 5.33 16.21 19.62
C SER A 47 4.85 14.87 19.06
N THR A 48 5.77 13.92 18.90
CA THR A 48 5.50 12.67 18.20
C THR A 48 4.62 11.75 19.04
N ILE A 49 3.68 11.06 18.40
CA ILE A 49 2.89 10.02 19.04
C ILE A 49 3.19 8.70 18.32
N GLU A 50 3.54 7.67 19.08
CA GLU A 50 3.60 6.30 18.56
C GLU A 50 2.25 5.64 18.81
N ARG A 51 1.58 5.23 17.74
CA ARG A 51 0.31 4.51 17.79
C ARG A 51 0.53 3.03 17.49
N ILE A 52 0.14 2.17 18.41
CA ILE A 52 0.20 0.71 18.25
C ILE A 52 -1.20 0.19 17.95
N PHE A 53 -1.33 -0.67 16.95
CA PHE A 53 -2.59 -1.30 16.56
C PHE A 53 -2.60 -2.80 16.89
N ALA A 54 -3.69 -3.26 17.48
CA ALA A 54 -4.00 -4.67 17.71
C ALA A 54 -5.31 -5.03 17.00
N PRO A 55 -5.25 -5.43 15.71
CA PRO A 55 -6.44 -5.82 14.95
C PRO A 55 -7.07 -7.10 15.51
N SER A 56 -8.40 -7.12 15.62
CA SER A 56 -9.17 -8.28 16.05
C SER A 56 -9.04 -9.43 15.03
N PRO A 57 -8.95 -10.70 15.48
CA PRO A 57 -8.96 -11.86 14.57
C PRO A 57 -10.25 -11.97 13.76
N ASP A 58 -11.38 -11.51 14.29
CA ASP A 58 -12.69 -11.60 13.64
C ASP A 58 -12.83 -10.66 12.43
N SER A 59 -11.93 -9.68 12.32
CA SER A 59 -11.89 -8.68 11.25
C SER A 59 -10.85 -9.02 10.19
N ALA A 60 -10.18 -10.17 10.30
CA ALA A 60 -9.19 -10.64 9.33
C ALA A 60 -9.86 -10.97 7.99
N GLY A 61 -9.70 -10.07 7.01
CA GLY A 61 -10.18 -10.25 5.63
C GLY A 61 -11.43 -9.44 5.27
N GLY A 62 -11.95 -8.61 6.19
CA GLY A 62 -12.97 -7.62 5.88
C GLY A 62 -12.39 -6.35 5.24
N ASP A 63 -13.23 -5.61 4.51
CA ASP A 63 -12.89 -4.31 3.90
C ASP A 63 -12.59 -3.22 4.95
N ARG A 64 -13.05 -3.43 6.20
CA ARG A 64 -12.79 -2.55 7.34
C ARG A 64 -12.26 -3.36 8.52
N PRO A 65 -10.94 -3.37 8.78
CA PRO A 65 -10.40 -4.01 9.96
C PRO A 65 -10.87 -3.27 11.21
N THR A 66 -11.17 -4.02 12.28
CA THR A 66 -11.49 -3.46 13.59
C THR A 66 -10.51 -3.98 14.63
N GLY A 67 -10.39 -3.30 15.76
CA GLY A 67 -9.47 -3.73 16.81
C GLY A 67 -9.27 -2.67 17.88
N LEU A 68 -8.16 -2.80 18.59
CA LEU A 68 -7.76 -1.86 19.62
C LEU A 68 -6.54 -1.07 19.17
N TYR A 69 -6.39 0.13 19.68
CA TYR A 69 -5.16 0.91 19.54
C TYR A 69 -4.77 1.58 20.87
N ALA A 70 -3.49 1.91 20.97
CA ALA A 70 -2.95 2.68 22.08
C ALA A 70 -1.92 3.69 21.58
N ASP A 71 -1.94 4.87 22.18
CA ASP A 71 -1.04 5.97 21.86
C ASP A 71 0.01 6.15 22.96
N ILE A 72 1.25 6.35 22.55
CA ILE A 72 2.38 6.67 23.42
C ILE A 72 2.88 8.05 23.03
N ALA A 73 2.73 9.01 23.94
CA ALA A 73 3.31 10.33 23.75
C ALA A 73 4.83 10.26 23.83
N HIS A 74 5.48 10.66 22.74
CA HIS A 74 6.91 10.90 22.66
C HIS A 74 7.17 12.41 22.55
N GLY A 75 8.43 12.80 22.72
CA GLY A 75 8.85 14.19 22.60
C GLY A 75 9.39 14.49 21.21
N ILE A 76 10.72 14.60 21.14
CA ILE A 76 11.46 14.89 19.92
C ILE A 76 12.13 13.58 19.46
N PHE A 77 11.97 13.24 18.19
CA PHE A 77 12.68 12.11 17.56
C PHE A 77 13.61 12.60 16.46
N LEU A 78 14.76 11.94 16.35
CA LEU A 78 15.64 11.99 15.19
C LEU A 78 15.59 10.61 14.51
N VAL A 79 14.98 10.53 13.34
CA VAL A 79 14.80 9.29 12.58
C VAL A 79 15.75 9.30 11.39
N ARG A 80 16.50 8.21 11.21
CA ARG A 80 17.37 8.06 10.04
C ARG A 80 16.54 7.62 8.83
N GLY A 81 16.81 8.21 7.66
CA GLY A 81 15.99 8.05 6.45
C GLY A 81 15.78 6.59 6.05
N GLU A 82 16.79 5.73 6.18
CA GLU A 82 16.66 4.33 5.76
C GLU A 82 15.70 3.49 6.61
N ASN A 83 15.31 3.97 7.79
CA ASN A 83 14.34 3.30 8.66
C ASN A 83 12.90 3.77 8.37
N VAL A 84 12.71 4.70 7.42
CA VAL A 84 11.40 5.21 7.02
C VAL A 84 10.88 4.38 5.85
N LEU A 85 9.80 3.65 6.08
CA LEU A 85 9.14 2.89 5.02
C LEU A 85 8.25 3.80 4.15
N LEU A 86 7.39 4.59 4.81
CA LEU A 86 6.42 5.49 4.20
C LEU A 86 6.22 6.70 5.11
N LEU A 87 5.93 7.85 4.50
CA LEU A 87 5.56 9.09 5.19
C LEU A 87 4.41 9.75 4.42
N GLY A 88 3.50 10.38 5.15
CA GLY A 88 2.38 11.13 4.58
C GLY A 88 2.02 12.32 5.47
N GLU A 89 1.41 13.34 4.86
CA GLU A 89 0.80 14.44 5.58
C GLU A 89 -0.57 14.03 6.15
N ILE A 90 -0.95 14.63 7.28
CA ILE A 90 -2.22 14.39 7.96
C ILE A 90 -2.98 15.72 8.01
N ASP A 91 -4.27 15.70 7.66
CA ASP A 91 -5.15 16.86 7.79
C ASP A 91 -5.67 16.92 9.23
N LEU A 92 -5.07 17.79 10.05
CA LEU A 92 -5.36 17.88 11.48
C LEU A 92 -6.83 18.18 11.80
N ASP A 93 -7.59 18.78 10.87
CA ASP A 93 -9.01 19.08 11.09
C ASP A 93 -9.91 17.87 10.78
N LYS A 94 -9.45 16.91 9.98
CA LYS A 94 -10.24 15.76 9.52
C LYS A 94 -9.80 14.43 10.12
N ASP A 95 -8.52 14.31 10.43
CA ASP A 95 -7.86 13.04 10.81
C ASP A 95 -7.53 12.96 12.31
N ASP A 96 -8.07 13.88 13.12
CA ASP A 96 -7.98 13.85 14.59
C ASP A 96 -8.77 12.66 15.17
N ASP A 97 -9.74 12.13 14.41
CA ASP A 97 -10.56 11.00 14.83
C ASP A 97 -9.78 9.67 14.78
N PRO A 98 -10.02 8.74 15.73
CA PRO A 98 -9.46 7.41 15.67
C PRO A 98 -9.83 6.71 14.36
N PRO A 99 -8.92 5.90 13.78
CA PRO A 99 -9.22 5.14 12.57
C PRO A 99 -10.53 4.36 12.70
N PRO A 100 -11.43 4.41 11.71
CA PRO A 100 -12.74 3.78 11.82
C PRO A 100 -12.64 2.29 12.19
N GLY A 101 -13.34 1.89 13.26
CA GLY A 101 -13.34 0.51 13.75
C GLY A 101 -12.26 0.20 14.80
N PHE A 102 -11.43 1.17 15.19
CA PHE A 102 -10.47 1.01 16.26
C PHE A 102 -10.88 1.77 17.52
N GLU A 103 -10.79 1.10 18.67
CA GLU A 103 -11.10 1.68 19.99
C GLU A 103 -9.82 1.84 20.83
N LEU A 104 -9.77 2.93 21.60
CA LEU A 104 -8.65 3.21 22.50
C LEU A 104 -8.65 2.21 23.67
N ALA A 105 -7.49 1.63 23.98
CA ALA A 105 -7.33 0.71 25.09
C ALA A 105 -6.00 0.91 25.83
N ASP A 106 -5.85 0.19 26.95
CA ASP A 106 -4.63 0.20 27.74
C ASP A 106 -3.41 -0.27 26.95
N LEU A 107 -2.30 0.45 27.13
CA LEU A 107 -1.06 0.22 26.40
C LEU A 107 -0.54 -1.21 26.54
N ASP A 108 -0.56 -1.76 27.75
CA ASP A 108 -0.05 -3.09 28.03
C ASP A 108 -0.88 -4.17 27.33
N VAL A 109 -2.19 -3.97 27.22
CA VAL A 109 -3.11 -4.88 26.54
C VAL A 109 -2.86 -4.86 25.03
N VAL A 110 -2.79 -3.66 24.44
CA VAL A 110 -2.58 -3.50 22.98
C VAL A 110 -1.21 -4.01 22.57
N LYS A 111 -0.15 -3.69 23.33
CA LYS A 111 1.20 -4.20 23.07
C LYS A 111 1.25 -5.72 23.08
N LYS A 112 0.68 -6.34 24.11
CA LYS A 112 0.63 -7.80 24.23
C LYS A 112 -0.06 -8.44 23.03
N LEU A 113 -1.23 -7.93 22.63
CA LEU A 113 -1.97 -8.45 21.48
C LEU A 113 -1.22 -8.27 20.15
N ALA A 114 -0.58 -7.11 19.96
CA ALA A 114 0.22 -6.84 18.77
C ALA A 114 1.45 -7.76 18.66
N GLU A 115 2.15 -8.01 19.78
CA GLU A 115 3.29 -8.93 19.85
C GLU A 115 2.87 -10.38 19.60
N GLU A 116 1.77 -10.84 20.21
CA GLU A 116 1.22 -12.17 19.99
C GLU A 116 0.86 -12.39 18.51
N LYS A 117 0.23 -11.40 17.87
CA LYS A 117 -0.08 -11.44 16.44
C LYS A 117 1.18 -11.48 15.57
N LYS A 118 2.15 -10.59 15.82
CA LYS A 118 3.43 -10.56 15.08
C LYS A 118 4.18 -11.88 15.22
N ALA A 119 4.18 -12.48 16.41
CA ALA A 119 4.81 -13.79 16.65
C ALA A 119 4.09 -14.93 15.91
N ALA A 120 2.76 -14.91 15.89
CA ALA A 120 1.94 -15.87 15.15
C ALA A 120 2.17 -15.77 13.63
N GLU A 121 2.18 -14.55 13.07
CA GLU A 121 2.45 -14.30 11.66
C GLU A 121 3.87 -14.72 11.28
N LYS A 122 4.88 -14.35 12.07
CA LYS A 122 6.26 -14.79 11.86
C LYS A 122 6.38 -16.32 11.81
N THR A 123 5.68 -17.02 12.71
CA THR A 123 5.68 -18.49 12.75
C THR A 123 4.98 -19.08 11.53
N ARG A 124 3.82 -18.53 11.15
CA ARG A 124 3.05 -18.94 9.97
C ARG A 124 3.85 -18.74 8.68
N ASP A 125 4.50 -17.60 8.54
CA ASP A 125 5.24 -17.22 7.35
C ASP A 125 6.52 -18.04 7.22
N LYS A 126 7.21 -18.32 8.32
CA LYS A 126 8.33 -19.28 8.36
C LYS A 126 7.88 -20.69 7.93
N ALA A 127 6.71 -21.14 8.40
CA ALA A 127 6.16 -22.43 7.99
C ALA A 127 5.74 -22.45 6.51
N ARG A 128 5.16 -21.35 6.01
CA ARG A 128 4.79 -21.17 4.59
C ARG A 128 6.03 -21.19 3.70
N LEU A 129 7.06 -20.43 4.06
CA LEU A 129 8.33 -20.36 3.33
C LEU A 129 9.01 -21.73 3.25
N ARG A 130 9.03 -22.50 4.36
CA ARG A 130 9.55 -23.88 4.36
C ARG A 130 8.79 -24.81 3.42
N LYS A 131 7.48 -24.64 3.26
CA LYS A 131 6.66 -25.44 2.32
C LYS A 131 6.94 -25.05 0.88
N LEU A 132 7.06 -23.75 0.60
CA LEU A 132 7.36 -23.21 -0.72
C LEU A 132 8.78 -23.57 -1.17
N ALA A 133 9.76 -23.53 -0.27
CA ALA A 133 11.14 -23.94 -0.55
C ALA A 133 11.24 -25.40 -1.04
N LYS A 134 10.41 -26.31 -0.48
CA LYS A 134 10.33 -27.71 -0.96
C LYS A 134 9.80 -27.83 -2.39
N GLN A 135 9.09 -26.82 -2.88
CA GLN A 135 8.55 -26.74 -4.24
C GLN A 135 9.49 -25.97 -5.18
N GLY A 136 10.69 -25.59 -4.73
CA GLY A 136 11.67 -24.87 -5.54
C GLY A 136 11.49 -23.35 -5.57
N PHE A 137 10.63 -22.79 -4.71
CA PHE A 137 10.50 -21.35 -4.54
C PHE A 137 11.50 -20.83 -3.52
N GLU A 138 12.41 -19.96 -3.93
CA GLU A 138 13.23 -19.15 -3.04
C GLU A 138 12.43 -17.89 -2.69
N GLY A 139 11.97 -17.76 -1.45
CA GLY A 139 11.30 -16.53 -1.02
C GLY A 139 12.35 -15.44 -0.81
N GLU A 140 12.22 -14.32 -1.51
CA GLU A 140 12.95 -13.11 -1.16
C GLU A 140 12.47 -12.65 0.23
N ASN A 141 13.39 -12.57 1.19
CA ASN A 141 13.11 -12.08 2.56
C ASN A 141 12.89 -10.56 2.59
N LEU A 142 12.11 -10.01 1.65
CA LEU A 142 11.86 -8.57 1.49
C LEU A 142 11.18 -7.94 2.72
N GLY A 143 10.66 -8.74 3.65
CA GLY A 143 9.97 -8.26 4.85
C GLY A 143 10.71 -8.48 6.18
N GLU A 144 11.95 -9.01 6.18
CA GLU A 144 12.77 -9.17 7.39
C GLU A 144 13.96 -8.19 7.44
N ILE A 145 13.94 -7.15 6.60
CA ILE A 145 14.79 -5.97 6.76
C ILE A 145 14.01 -5.04 7.73
N LEU A 146 14.53 -4.93 8.96
CA LEU A 146 14.07 -4.18 10.15
C LEU A 146 13.37 -5.02 11.24
#